data_AF-A0A3M1D2E9-F1
#
_entry.id   AF-A0A3M1D2E9-F1
#
_cell.length_a   1.000
_cell.length_b   1.000
_cell.length_c   1.000
_cell.angle_alpha   90.00
_cell.angle_beta   90.00
_cell.angle_gamma   90.00
#
_symmetry.space_group_name_H-M   'P 1'
#
loop_
_entity.id
_entity.type
_entity.pdbx_description
1 polymer ?
#
loop_
_entity_poly.entity_id
_entity_poly.type
_entity_poly.pdbx_seq_one_letter_code
_entity_poly.pdbx_strand_id
1 'polypeptide(L)'
;MAVCSVNPPNALPLSTVGWIGDQSYDTNNRPIVEYRWTLVSKPAGSATILLGTGANRTSRVDLAGDYTASLVVVNDLGQTSQPCEATTTVVPTQDLWIEMYWQHAGDDMDLHLLAPGGMPRTFTDCYFANCIGYFTPDWGRTGYGGDNPHLDLDDIPGTGPENINIADPADGQYTVFVHDYPESVYTGANHVWVNVYIDGNLVASFENDLAGENTDWYVCTVDWPSGTVTPM
;
A
#
# COMPACT_ATOMS: atom_id res chain seq x y z
N MET A 1 -9.72 -27.14 18.25
CA MET A 1 -8.62 -26.16 18.29
C MET A 1 -8.48 -25.55 16.92
N ALA A 2 -8.46 -24.21 16.86
CA ALA A 2 -8.07 -23.53 15.64
C ALA A 2 -6.55 -23.62 15.50
N VAL A 3 -6.08 -23.93 14.30
CA VAL A 3 -4.67 -23.88 13.91
C VAL A 3 -4.62 -23.03 12.67
N CYS A 4 -3.82 -21.97 12.71
CA CYS A 4 -3.79 -20.96 11.67
C CYS A 4 -2.36 -20.51 11.38
N SER A 5 -2.13 -20.09 10.14
CA SER A 5 -0.89 -19.45 9.70
C SER A 5 -1.18 -18.52 8.52
N VAL A 6 -0.19 -17.72 8.11
CA VAL A 6 -0.24 -16.92 6.90
C VAL A 6 0.94 -17.27 6.01
N ASN A 7 0.76 -17.18 4.70
CA ASN A 7 1.82 -17.39 3.72
C ASN A 7 1.72 -16.38 2.55
N PRO A 8 2.81 -15.65 2.25
CA PRO A 8 4.03 -15.55 3.04
C PRO A 8 3.80 -14.77 4.36
N PRO A 9 4.67 -14.92 5.38
CA PRO A 9 4.64 -14.10 6.59
C PRO A 9 5.29 -12.71 6.40
N ASN A 10 6.09 -12.55 5.35
CA ASN A 10 6.59 -11.26 4.89
C ASN A 10 6.20 -11.11 3.43
N ALA A 11 5.49 -10.04 3.10
CA ALA A 11 4.92 -9.81 1.79
C ALA A 11 5.31 -8.44 1.23
N LEU A 12 5.10 -8.25 -0.06
CA LEU A 12 5.25 -6.96 -0.71
C LEU A 12 3.90 -6.24 -0.77
N PRO A 13 3.88 -4.89 -0.77
CA PRO A 13 2.67 -4.16 -1.13
C PRO A 13 2.07 -4.69 -2.43
N LEU A 14 0.74 -4.62 -2.53
CA LEU A 14 -0.06 -5.06 -3.68
C LEU A 14 -0.03 -6.57 -3.99
N SER A 15 0.65 -7.37 -3.18
CA SER A 15 0.74 -8.83 -3.34
C SER A 15 -0.45 -9.57 -2.69
N THR A 16 -0.56 -10.87 -2.97
CA THR A 16 -1.58 -11.75 -2.36
C THR A 16 -0.97 -12.61 -1.27
N VAL A 17 -1.64 -12.66 -0.12
CA VAL A 17 -1.31 -13.55 1.00
C VAL A 17 -2.43 -14.57 1.22
N GLY A 18 -2.05 -15.75 1.70
CA GLY A 18 -2.97 -16.83 2.06
C GLY A 18 -3.06 -17.01 3.57
N TRP A 19 -4.27 -16.99 4.10
CA TRP A 19 -4.61 -17.31 5.49
C TRP A 19 -5.01 -18.79 5.57
N ILE A 20 -4.20 -19.60 6.22
CA ILE A 20 -4.29 -21.07 6.17
C ILE A 20 -4.86 -21.57 7.49
N GLY A 21 -5.98 -22.29 7.45
CA GLY A 21 -6.69 -22.81 8.62
C GLY A 21 -6.99 -24.31 8.59
N ASP A 22 -6.57 -24.99 7.51
CA ASP A 22 -6.93 -26.39 7.21
C ASP A 22 -6.34 -27.44 8.17
N GLN A 23 -5.40 -27.06 9.02
CA GLN A 23 -4.87 -27.90 10.10
C GLN A 23 -5.69 -27.85 11.39
N SER A 24 -6.82 -27.12 11.40
CA SER A 24 -7.71 -27.06 12.56
C SER A 24 -8.41 -28.39 12.81
N TYR A 25 -8.60 -28.77 14.07
CA TYR A 25 -9.11 -30.09 14.45
C TYR A 25 -9.93 -30.05 15.74
N ASP A 26 -10.84 -31.00 15.94
CA ASP A 26 -11.49 -31.24 17.23
C ASP A 26 -10.72 -32.31 18.02
N THR A 27 -10.53 -32.12 19.33
CA THR A 27 -9.76 -33.06 20.16
C THR A 27 -10.43 -34.43 20.34
N ASN A 28 -11.75 -34.53 20.11
CA ASN A 28 -12.49 -35.78 20.06
C ASN A 28 -12.68 -36.30 18.63
N ASN A 29 -11.91 -35.75 17.67
CA ASN A 29 -11.91 -36.14 16.26
C ASN A 29 -13.27 -35.94 15.57
N ARG A 30 -14.05 -34.95 16.04
CA ARG A 30 -15.28 -34.50 15.37
C ARG A 30 -14.99 -33.64 14.13
N PRO A 31 -15.86 -33.66 13.11
CA PRO A 31 -15.71 -32.79 11.95
C PRO A 31 -15.80 -31.31 12.34
N ILE A 32 -14.90 -30.49 11.80
CA ILE A 32 -15.06 -29.03 11.76
C ILE A 32 -15.98 -28.69 10.59
N VAL A 33 -17.07 -27.98 10.87
CA VAL A 33 -18.11 -27.64 9.88
C VAL A 33 -18.14 -26.16 9.53
N GLU A 34 -17.45 -25.32 10.31
CA GLU A 34 -17.40 -23.87 10.06
C GLU A 34 -16.02 -23.27 10.40
N TYR A 35 -15.58 -22.32 9.56
CA TYR A 35 -14.33 -21.57 9.70
C TYR A 35 -14.64 -20.07 9.63
N ARG A 36 -14.54 -19.41 10.78
CA ARG A 36 -14.84 -17.99 10.95
C ARG A 36 -13.54 -17.21 10.99
N TRP A 37 -13.14 -16.68 9.84
CA TRP A 37 -12.03 -15.74 9.76
C TRP A 37 -12.51 -14.30 9.87
N THR A 38 -11.77 -13.50 10.62
CA THR A 38 -11.94 -12.06 10.78
C THR A 38 -10.59 -11.38 10.57
N LEU A 39 -10.55 -10.28 9.80
CA LEU A 39 -9.37 -9.43 9.74
C LEU A 39 -9.40 -8.53 10.99
N VAL A 40 -8.46 -8.76 11.92
CA VAL A 40 -8.41 -8.12 13.24
C VAL A 40 -7.81 -6.73 13.15
N SER A 41 -6.72 -6.61 12.40
CA SER A 41 -6.04 -5.34 12.16
C SER A 41 -5.47 -5.30 10.75
N LYS A 42 -5.36 -4.08 10.22
CA LYS A 42 -4.72 -3.73 8.96
C LYS A 42 -4.24 -2.26 9.06
N PRO A 43 -3.32 -1.81 8.19
CA PRO A 43 -2.91 -0.41 8.14
C PRO A 43 -4.09 0.54 7.96
N ALA A 44 -3.98 1.75 8.52
CA ALA A 44 -4.97 2.80 8.28
C ALA A 44 -5.01 3.14 6.78
N GLY A 45 -6.19 3.42 6.24
CA GLY A 45 -6.38 3.63 4.79
C GLY A 45 -6.50 2.35 3.95
N SER A 46 -6.09 1.20 4.47
CA SER A 46 -6.16 -0.06 3.73
C SER A 46 -7.61 -0.42 3.37
N ALA A 47 -7.86 -0.82 2.12
CA ALA A 47 -9.12 -1.36 1.63
C ALA A 47 -9.18 -2.90 1.72
N THR A 48 -8.11 -3.55 2.20
CA THR A 48 -7.96 -5.00 2.27
C THR A 48 -9.14 -5.69 2.96
N ILE A 49 -9.58 -6.80 2.36
CA ILE A 49 -10.61 -7.71 2.85
C ILE A 49 -10.15 -9.18 2.77
N LEU A 50 -10.83 -10.06 3.51
CA LEU A 50 -10.69 -11.51 3.38
C LEU A 50 -11.57 -12.03 2.24
N LEU A 51 -10.98 -12.79 1.33
CA LEU A 51 -11.64 -13.41 0.19
C LEU A 51 -11.66 -14.94 0.34
N GLY A 52 -12.66 -15.56 -0.28
CA GLY A 52 -12.86 -17.01 -0.24
C GLY A 52 -13.69 -17.50 0.94
N THR A 53 -13.84 -18.82 1.02
CA THR A 53 -14.66 -19.52 2.03
C THR A 53 -13.95 -20.76 2.54
N GLY A 54 -14.45 -21.33 3.65
CA GLY A 54 -13.86 -22.51 4.25
C GLY A 54 -12.58 -22.22 5.03
N ALA A 55 -11.71 -23.23 5.11
CA ALA A 55 -10.56 -23.23 6.00
C ALA A 55 -9.48 -22.21 5.60
N ASN A 56 -9.24 -22.07 4.30
CA ASN A 56 -8.20 -21.20 3.76
C ASN A 56 -8.85 -20.00 3.06
N ARG A 57 -8.30 -18.82 3.29
CA ARG A 57 -8.72 -17.55 2.69
C ARG A 57 -7.54 -16.83 2.08
N THR A 58 -7.79 -15.80 1.29
CA THR A 58 -6.73 -14.94 0.73
C THR A 58 -7.07 -13.47 0.95
N SER A 59 -6.05 -12.62 0.91
CA SER A 59 -6.20 -11.16 0.88
C SER A 59 -5.18 -10.59 -0.08
N ARG A 60 -5.55 -9.52 -0.81
CA ARG A 60 -4.57 -8.62 -1.42
C ARG A 60 -4.19 -7.60 -0.37
N VAL A 61 -2.93 -7.56 0.00
CA VAL A 61 -2.41 -6.55 0.95
C VAL A 61 -2.01 -5.32 0.15
N ASP A 62 -2.59 -4.19 0.47
CA ASP A 62 -2.53 -2.97 -0.36
C ASP A 62 -1.47 -1.97 0.11
N LEU A 63 -1.31 -1.78 1.42
CA LEU A 63 -0.39 -0.84 2.05
C LEU A 63 0.74 -1.57 2.77
N ALA A 64 1.84 -0.86 2.99
CA ALA A 64 2.88 -1.30 3.92
C ALA A 64 2.37 -1.32 5.37
N GLY A 65 2.87 -2.27 6.16
CA GLY A 65 2.49 -2.49 7.55
C GLY A 65 1.93 -3.90 7.83
N ASP A 66 1.47 -4.09 9.06
CA ASP A 66 1.03 -5.41 9.53
C ASP A 66 -0.47 -5.66 9.28
N TYR A 67 -0.77 -6.86 8.78
CA TYR A 67 -2.13 -7.38 8.66
C TYR A 67 -2.27 -8.59 9.57
N THR A 68 -3.27 -8.60 10.45
CA THR A 68 -3.53 -9.71 11.36
C THR A 68 -4.93 -10.27 11.13
N ALA A 69 -5.05 -11.57 10.91
CA ALA A 69 -6.33 -12.27 10.81
C ALA A 69 -6.48 -13.30 11.92
N SER A 70 -7.71 -13.45 12.43
CA SER A 70 -8.08 -14.39 13.47
C SER A 70 -9.03 -15.46 12.95
N LEU A 71 -8.76 -16.72 13.26
CA LEU A 71 -9.58 -17.88 12.97
C LEU A 71 -10.23 -18.43 14.23
N VAL A 72 -11.55 -18.59 14.19
CA VAL A 72 -12.32 -19.43 15.10
C VAL A 72 -13.00 -20.55 14.31
N VAL A 73 -12.90 -21.79 14.78
CA VAL A 73 -13.54 -22.96 14.13
C VAL A 73 -14.68 -23.51 14.96
N VAL A 74 -15.66 -24.12 14.29
CA VAL A 74 -16.84 -24.73 14.92
C VAL A 74 -17.01 -26.17 14.47
N ASN A 75 -17.23 -27.09 15.40
CA ASN A 75 -17.50 -28.50 15.11
C ASN A 75 -18.99 -28.78 14.84
N ASP A 76 -19.31 -30.03 14.49
CA ASP A 76 -20.67 -30.51 14.20
C ASP A 76 -21.67 -30.41 15.37
N LEU A 77 -21.21 -30.15 16.59
CA LEU A 77 -22.05 -29.87 17.76
C LEU A 77 -22.20 -28.38 18.07
N GLY A 78 -21.63 -27.49 17.25
CA GLY A 78 -21.66 -26.04 17.50
C GLY A 78 -20.63 -25.55 18.54
N GLN A 79 -19.67 -26.39 18.95
CA GLN A 79 -18.64 -25.98 19.91
C GLN A 79 -17.56 -25.15 19.22
N THR A 80 -17.16 -24.03 19.83
CA THR A 80 -16.19 -23.09 19.27
C THR A 80 -14.80 -23.24 19.88
N SER A 81 -13.76 -23.01 19.08
CA SER A 81 -12.38 -22.90 19.58
C SER A 81 -12.11 -21.56 20.26
N GLN A 82 -10.98 -21.48 20.98
CA GLN A 82 -10.29 -20.20 21.18
C GLN A 82 -9.80 -19.66 19.83
N PRO A 83 -9.62 -18.34 19.67
CA PRO A 83 -9.10 -17.75 18.44
C PRO A 83 -7.63 -18.17 18.23
N CYS A 84 -7.26 -18.33 16.97
CA CYS A 84 -5.86 -18.39 16.52
C CYS A 84 -5.60 -17.17 15.65
N GLU A 85 -4.48 -16.47 15.86
CA GLU A 85 -4.09 -15.31 15.07
C GLU A 85 -2.86 -15.59 14.21
N ALA A 86 -2.86 -15.04 13.00
CA ALA A 86 -1.73 -15.04 12.08
C ALA A 86 -1.51 -13.63 11.57
N THR A 87 -0.24 -13.24 11.39
CA THR A 87 0.17 -11.90 10.96
C THR A 87 1.14 -12.00 9.81
N THR A 88 0.91 -11.20 8.76
CA THR A 88 1.89 -10.94 7.71
C THR A 88 2.36 -9.49 7.82
N THR A 89 3.66 -9.29 7.69
CA THR A 89 4.28 -7.96 7.65
C THR A 89 4.53 -7.59 6.19
N VAL A 90 4.07 -6.41 5.78
CA VAL A 90 4.17 -5.94 4.40
C VAL A 90 5.20 -4.82 4.34
N VAL A 91 6.26 -5.01 3.55
CA VAL A 91 7.40 -4.08 3.49
C VAL A 91 7.77 -3.81 2.03
N PRO A 92 7.85 -2.55 1.60
CA PRO A 92 8.42 -2.18 0.31
C PRO A 92 9.88 -2.65 0.18
N THR A 93 10.29 -3.06 -1.02
CA THR A 93 11.67 -3.53 -1.26
C THR A 93 12.57 -2.51 -1.94
N GLN A 94 11.99 -1.46 -2.49
CA GLN A 94 12.68 -0.39 -3.17
C GLN A 94 13.30 0.56 -2.15
N ASP A 95 14.46 1.09 -2.49
CA ASP A 95 15.25 1.99 -1.65
C ASP A 95 14.49 3.29 -1.36
N LEU A 96 13.72 3.80 -2.33
CA LEU A 96 12.74 4.88 -2.15
C LEU A 96 11.34 4.40 -2.50
N TRP A 97 10.39 4.60 -1.58
CA TRP A 97 8.97 4.30 -1.80
C TRP A 97 8.09 5.38 -1.18
N ILE A 98 7.23 5.96 -2.01
CA ILE A 98 6.22 6.93 -1.61
C ILE A 98 4.86 6.26 -1.73
N GLU A 99 4.07 6.29 -0.66
CA GLU A 99 2.74 5.68 -0.60
C GLU A 99 1.72 6.74 -0.21
N MET A 100 0.63 6.85 -0.98
CA MET A 100 -0.43 7.80 -0.74
C MET A 100 -1.79 7.10 -0.70
N TYR A 101 -2.67 7.55 0.19
CA TYR A 101 -4.08 7.16 0.22
C TYR A 101 -4.93 8.32 0.75
N TRP A 102 -6.25 8.27 0.54
CA TRP A 102 -7.15 9.35 0.92
C TRP A 102 -8.47 8.86 1.53
N GLN A 103 -9.29 9.77 2.04
CA GLN A 103 -10.44 9.42 2.86
C GLN A 103 -11.69 9.08 2.05
N HIS A 104 -11.99 9.85 1.02
CA HIS A 104 -13.26 9.79 0.29
C HIS A 104 -13.08 9.28 -1.14
N ALA A 105 -13.79 8.20 -1.46
CA ALA A 105 -13.78 7.62 -2.80
C ALA A 105 -14.50 8.48 -3.84
N GLY A 106 -14.17 8.26 -5.11
CA GLY A 106 -14.70 9.02 -6.24
C GLY A 106 -13.99 10.35 -6.49
N ASP A 107 -12.92 10.60 -5.75
CA ASP A 107 -11.94 11.65 -5.99
C ASP A 107 -10.71 11.05 -6.65
N ASP A 108 -9.93 11.86 -7.35
CA ASP A 108 -8.76 11.43 -8.14
C ASP A 108 -7.53 12.20 -7.65
N MET A 109 -6.84 11.60 -6.69
CA MET A 109 -5.62 12.16 -6.12
C MET A 109 -4.44 11.52 -6.83
N ASP A 110 -3.70 12.33 -7.58
CA ASP A 110 -2.51 11.92 -8.31
C ASP A 110 -1.27 12.09 -7.44
N LEU A 111 -0.52 11.02 -7.24
CA LEU A 111 0.81 11.08 -6.64
C LEU A 111 1.83 11.49 -7.69
N HIS A 112 2.66 12.47 -7.33
CA HIS A 112 3.76 12.93 -8.16
C HIS A 112 5.10 12.83 -7.43
N LEU A 113 6.12 12.40 -8.19
CA LEU A 113 7.52 12.45 -7.78
C LEU A 113 8.31 13.22 -8.83
N LEU A 114 9.07 14.23 -8.42
CA LEU A 114 10.00 14.95 -9.29
C LEU A 114 11.42 14.45 -9.10
N ALA A 115 12.12 14.24 -10.22
CA ALA A 115 13.56 14.06 -10.24
C ALA A 115 14.29 15.30 -9.67
N PRO A 116 15.57 15.17 -9.29
CA PRO A 116 16.39 16.31 -8.88
C PRO A 116 16.39 17.46 -9.89
N GLY A 117 15.88 18.62 -9.46
CA GLY A 117 15.73 19.82 -10.30
C GLY A 117 14.61 19.74 -11.35
N GLY A 118 13.72 18.75 -11.24
CA GLY A 118 12.61 18.52 -12.15
C GLY A 118 11.50 19.56 -12.06
N MET A 119 10.61 19.53 -13.07
CA MET A 119 9.43 20.38 -13.15
C MET A 119 8.14 19.54 -13.28
N PRO A 120 7.03 19.95 -12.63
CA PRO A 120 5.73 19.27 -12.75
C PRO A 120 5.24 19.13 -14.19
N ARG A 121 4.56 18.02 -14.46
CA ARG A 121 3.98 17.60 -15.75
C ARG A 121 4.97 17.65 -16.92
N THR A 122 6.21 17.24 -16.67
CA THR A 122 7.25 17.07 -17.70
C THR A 122 7.85 15.66 -17.64
N PHE A 123 8.87 15.36 -18.44
CA PHE A 123 9.56 14.07 -18.38
C PHE A 123 10.36 13.84 -17.08
N THR A 124 10.55 14.87 -16.26
CA THR A 124 11.17 14.79 -14.93
C THR A 124 10.16 14.64 -13.80
N ASP A 125 8.89 14.42 -14.13
CA ASP A 125 7.79 14.19 -13.20
C ASP A 125 7.24 12.80 -13.46
N CYS A 126 7.21 11.95 -12.45
CA CYS A 126 6.60 10.62 -12.50
C CYS A 126 5.20 10.72 -11.90
N TYR A 127 4.19 10.38 -12.69
CA TYR A 127 2.76 10.39 -12.32
C TYR A 127 1.96 9.51 -13.29
N PHE A 128 0.63 9.47 -13.16
CA PHE A 128 -0.28 8.57 -13.91
C PHE A 128 0.01 8.50 -15.43
N ALA A 129 0.40 9.61 -16.05
CA ALA A 129 0.49 9.70 -17.50
C ALA A 129 1.77 9.11 -18.11
N ASN A 130 2.87 9.02 -17.34
CA ASN A 130 4.19 8.73 -17.92
C ASN A 130 5.06 7.76 -17.10
N CYS A 131 4.54 7.23 -16.00
CA CYS A 131 5.31 6.44 -15.05
C CYS A 131 4.67 5.10 -14.69
N ILE A 132 3.68 4.65 -15.48
CA ILE A 132 2.92 3.42 -15.23
C ILE A 132 3.07 2.44 -16.40
N GLY A 133 3.17 1.15 -16.07
CA GLY A 133 3.22 0.06 -17.04
C GLY A 133 4.55 0.00 -17.80
N TYR A 134 4.53 0.10 -19.14
CA TYR A 134 5.74 -0.01 -19.97
C TYR A 134 6.45 1.32 -20.22
N PHE A 135 5.90 2.41 -19.71
CA PHE A 135 6.43 3.75 -19.89
C PHE A 135 6.86 4.27 -18.53
N THR A 136 8.17 4.31 -18.32
CA THR A 136 8.80 5.00 -17.20
C THR A 136 9.86 5.96 -17.73
N PRO A 137 10.01 7.15 -17.13
CA PRO A 137 11.08 8.07 -17.51
C PRO A 137 12.45 7.46 -17.20
N ASP A 138 13.43 7.73 -18.07
CA ASP A 138 14.84 7.40 -17.84
C ASP A 138 15.46 8.52 -16.99
N TRP A 139 15.61 8.26 -15.69
CA TRP A 139 16.18 9.19 -14.71
C TRP A 139 17.58 8.76 -14.31
N GLY A 140 18.37 9.69 -13.77
CA GLY A 140 19.74 9.40 -13.34
C GLY A 140 20.65 9.01 -14.49
N ARG A 141 21.07 7.74 -14.53
CA ARG A 141 22.03 7.17 -15.48
C ARG A 141 21.29 6.64 -16.69
N THR A 142 21.48 7.30 -17.84
CA THR A 142 20.87 6.90 -19.11
C THR A 142 20.95 5.40 -19.38
N GLY A 143 19.78 4.78 -19.55
CA GLY A 143 19.60 3.36 -19.86
C GLY A 143 19.78 2.40 -18.69
N TYR A 144 19.98 2.91 -17.48
CA TYR A 144 19.86 2.11 -16.25
C TYR A 144 18.39 2.11 -15.82
N GLY A 145 17.88 0.96 -15.39
CA GLY A 145 16.48 0.81 -15.01
C GLY A 145 16.24 0.92 -13.51
N GLY A 146 17.29 0.88 -12.69
CA GLY A 146 17.17 0.87 -11.23
C GLY A 146 16.80 2.23 -10.65
N ASP A 147 17.28 3.30 -11.28
CA ASP A 147 17.03 4.70 -10.94
C ASP A 147 15.79 5.30 -11.60
N ASN A 148 15.05 4.49 -12.38
CA ASN A 148 13.81 4.92 -13.00
C ASN A 148 12.65 4.78 -12.02
N PRO A 149 11.80 5.80 -11.91
CA PRO A 149 10.63 5.74 -11.06
C PRO A 149 9.54 4.87 -11.70
N HIS A 150 8.71 4.28 -10.86
CA HIS A 150 7.56 3.50 -11.27
C HIS A 150 6.36 3.78 -10.35
N LEU A 151 5.20 4.04 -10.96
CA LEU A 151 3.89 4.09 -10.32
C LEU A 151 3.27 2.68 -10.42
N ASP A 152 3.16 1.96 -9.30
CA ASP A 152 2.68 0.56 -9.33
C ASP A 152 1.16 0.46 -9.50
N LEU A 153 0.43 1.46 -9.03
CA LEU A 153 -1.03 1.53 -9.10
C LEU A 153 -1.46 2.99 -9.19
N ASP A 154 -2.28 3.25 -10.21
CA ASP A 154 -3.06 4.47 -10.44
C ASP A 154 -4.51 4.17 -10.02
N ASP A 155 -5.02 4.83 -8.98
CA ASP A 155 -6.34 4.54 -8.37
C ASP A 155 -7.33 5.70 -8.49
N ILE A 156 -7.97 5.78 -9.65
CA ILE A 156 -8.94 6.85 -9.97
C ILE A 156 -10.25 6.76 -9.14
N PRO A 157 -10.92 5.61 -8.96
CA PRO A 157 -12.24 5.58 -8.30
C PRO A 157 -12.18 5.31 -6.79
N GLY A 158 -11.05 4.81 -6.30
CA GLY A 158 -10.89 4.27 -4.96
C GLY A 158 -10.44 5.30 -3.94
N THR A 159 -9.60 4.85 -3.01
CA THR A 159 -9.05 5.67 -1.92
C THR A 159 -7.53 5.48 -1.84
N GLY A 160 -6.93 5.04 -2.94
CA GLY A 160 -5.57 4.54 -3.00
C GLY A 160 -5.44 3.07 -2.56
N PRO A 161 -4.21 2.58 -2.42
CA PRO A 161 -3.00 3.38 -2.51
C PRO A 161 -2.57 3.70 -3.93
N GLU A 162 -2.04 4.89 -4.11
CA GLU A 162 -1.04 5.13 -5.14
C GLU A 162 0.34 5.03 -4.53
N ASN A 163 1.30 4.50 -5.29
CA ASN A 163 2.68 4.49 -4.85
C ASN A 163 3.65 4.68 -5.99
N ILE A 164 4.65 5.54 -5.76
CA ILE A 164 5.79 5.73 -6.64
C ILE A 164 7.03 5.21 -5.94
N ASN A 165 7.82 4.40 -6.63
CA ASN A 165 9.04 3.81 -6.09
C ASN A 165 10.23 3.89 -7.06
N ILE A 166 11.44 3.87 -6.49
CA ILE A 166 12.72 3.80 -7.22
C ILE A 166 13.62 2.78 -6.51
N ALA A 167 14.14 1.80 -7.24
CA ALA A 167 14.90 0.70 -6.66
C ALA A 167 16.34 1.08 -6.28
N ASP A 168 16.99 1.96 -7.04
CA ASP A 168 18.35 2.47 -6.81
C ASP A 168 18.38 3.96 -7.20
N PRO A 169 17.86 4.87 -6.36
CA PRO A 169 17.74 6.29 -6.70
C PRO A 169 19.10 6.93 -6.99
N ALA A 170 19.14 7.82 -7.98
CA ALA A 170 20.30 8.63 -8.25
C ALA A 170 20.48 9.74 -7.19
N ASP A 171 21.72 10.16 -6.95
CA ASP A 171 22.01 11.26 -6.03
C ASP A 171 21.25 12.53 -6.40
N GLY A 172 20.62 13.15 -5.40
CA GLY A 172 19.95 14.43 -5.55
C GLY A 172 18.71 14.59 -4.68
N GLN A 173 18.06 15.74 -4.82
CA GLN A 173 16.87 16.09 -4.05
C GLN A 173 15.60 15.87 -4.87
N TYR A 174 14.84 14.85 -4.51
CA TYR A 174 13.52 14.57 -5.08
C TYR A 174 12.46 15.42 -4.40
N THR A 175 11.36 15.71 -5.11
CA THR A 175 10.20 16.43 -4.55
C THR A 175 8.96 15.58 -4.69
N VAL A 176 8.23 15.39 -3.60
CA VAL A 176 6.93 14.70 -3.57
C VAL A 176 5.83 15.74 -3.51
N PHE A 177 4.85 15.64 -4.40
CA PHE A 177 3.63 16.43 -4.29
C PHE A 177 2.41 15.61 -4.69
N VAL A 178 1.24 16.06 -4.26
CA VAL A 178 -0.05 15.48 -4.62
C VAL A 178 -0.79 16.49 -5.48
N HIS A 179 -1.43 16.00 -6.55
CA HIS A 179 -2.32 16.80 -7.37
C HIS A 179 -3.76 16.31 -7.23
N ASP A 180 -4.66 17.20 -6.83
CA ASP A 180 -6.11 16.96 -6.84
C ASP A 180 -6.59 17.13 -8.30
N TYR A 181 -6.89 16.04 -9.00
CA TYR A 181 -7.25 16.06 -10.41
C TYR A 181 -8.69 16.56 -10.61
N PRO A 182 -8.93 17.51 -11.54
CA PRO A 182 -10.23 18.10 -11.73
C PRO A 182 -11.26 17.16 -12.39
N GLU A 183 -12.54 17.50 -12.21
CA GLU A 183 -13.66 16.81 -12.86
C GLU A 183 -13.96 15.42 -12.26
N SER A 184 -13.53 15.21 -11.02
CA SER A 184 -13.82 14.04 -10.19
C SER A 184 -15.30 13.95 -9.78
N VAL A 185 -15.73 12.75 -9.38
CA VAL A 185 -17.11 12.52 -8.90
C VAL A 185 -17.32 13.17 -7.53
N TYR A 186 -16.32 13.08 -6.67
CA TYR A 186 -16.20 13.77 -5.41
C TYR A 186 -15.31 15.00 -5.62
N THR A 187 -15.78 16.16 -5.14
CA THR A 187 -15.11 17.47 -5.32
C THR A 187 -15.02 18.25 -4.00
N GLY A 188 -15.31 17.55 -2.89
CA GLY A 188 -15.21 18.12 -1.54
C GLY A 188 -13.76 18.09 -1.06
N ALA A 189 -13.51 18.70 0.10
CA ALA A 189 -12.19 18.54 0.70
C ALA A 189 -11.96 17.06 1.07
N ASN A 190 -10.81 16.52 0.68
CA ASN A 190 -10.45 15.14 0.91
C ASN A 190 -9.16 15.07 1.73
N HIS A 191 -9.19 14.28 2.79
CA HIS A 191 -8.05 14.12 3.65
C HIS A 191 -7.10 13.10 3.03
N VAL A 192 -5.86 13.51 2.75
CA VAL A 192 -4.83 12.72 2.06
C VAL A 192 -3.68 12.46 3.00
N TRP A 193 -3.19 11.22 3.01
CA TRP A 193 -1.99 10.79 3.73
C TRP A 193 -0.89 10.41 2.75
N VAL A 194 0.34 10.80 3.06
CA VAL A 194 1.54 10.43 2.30
C VAL A 194 2.60 9.89 3.25
N ASN A 195 3.06 8.66 3.00
CA ASN A 195 4.11 7.98 3.73
C ASN A 195 5.36 7.88 2.87
N VAL A 196 6.52 8.16 3.47
CA VAL A 196 7.84 8.03 2.82
C VAL A 196 8.60 6.91 3.50
N TYR A 197 9.02 5.93 2.70
CA TYR A 197 9.84 4.80 3.15
C TYR A 197 11.23 4.87 2.50
N ILE A 198 12.25 4.58 3.32
CA ILE A 198 13.64 4.47 2.90
C ILE A 198 14.15 3.08 3.31
N ASP A 199 14.63 2.30 2.36
CA ASP A 199 15.06 0.91 2.55
C ASP A 199 14.00 0.06 3.26
N GLY A 200 12.73 0.25 2.89
CA GLY A 200 11.57 -0.41 3.50
C GLY A 200 11.15 0.11 4.89
N ASN A 201 11.85 1.09 5.46
CA ASN A 201 11.50 1.68 6.76
C ASN A 201 10.68 2.95 6.59
N LEU A 202 9.55 3.07 7.30
CA LEU A 202 8.78 4.32 7.36
C LEU A 202 9.62 5.40 8.06
N VAL A 203 9.98 6.46 7.35
CA VAL A 203 10.79 7.56 7.88
C VAL A 203 10.00 8.85 8.12
N ALA A 204 8.89 9.04 7.40
CA ALA A 204 8.02 10.20 7.55
C ALA A 204 6.58 9.89 7.10
N SER A 205 5.63 10.56 7.74
CA SER A 205 4.21 10.57 7.36
C SER A 205 3.70 12.01 7.37
N PHE A 206 2.91 12.34 6.36
CA PHE A 206 2.30 13.65 6.15
C PHE A 206 0.81 13.49 5.93
N GLU A 207 0.03 14.50 6.29
CA GLU A 207 -1.40 14.53 6.01
C GLU A 207 -1.87 15.96 5.74
N ASN A 208 -2.89 16.11 4.90
CA ASN A 208 -3.49 17.40 4.58
C ASN A 208 -4.94 17.23 4.10
N ASP A 209 -5.78 18.22 4.42
CA ASP A 209 -7.10 18.37 3.83
C ASP A 209 -6.96 19.15 2.51
N LEU A 210 -6.87 18.44 1.40
CA LEU A 210 -6.84 19.04 0.07
C LEU A 210 -8.25 19.50 -0.29
N ALA A 211 -8.40 20.79 -0.56
CA ALA A 211 -9.69 21.40 -0.89
C ALA A 211 -9.62 22.15 -2.22
N GLY A 212 -10.53 21.77 -3.11
CA GLY A 212 -10.70 22.39 -4.42
C GLY A 212 -9.92 21.69 -5.51
N GLU A 213 -10.55 21.61 -6.67
CA GLU A 213 -10.03 20.90 -7.84
C GLU A 213 -8.76 21.53 -8.44
N ASN A 214 -7.96 20.70 -9.08
CA ASN A 214 -6.79 21.11 -9.86
C ASN A 214 -5.77 21.90 -9.01
N THR A 215 -5.56 21.44 -7.77
CA THR A 215 -4.62 22.03 -6.82
C THR A 215 -3.42 21.14 -6.57
N ASP A 216 -2.29 21.75 -6.19
CA ASP A 216 -1.05 21.04 -5.87
C ASP A 216 -0.75 21.21 -4.38
N TRP A 217 -0.48 20.10 -3.70
CA TRP A 217 0.12 20.10 -2.37
C TRP A 217 1.54 19.55 -2.43
N TYR A 218 2.54 20.43 -2.31
CA TYR A 218 3.94 20.03 -2.17
C TYR A 218 4.16 19.50 -0.75
N VAL A 219 4.45 18.20 -0.66
CA VAL A 219 4.47 17.46 0.62
C VAL A 219 5.83 17.59 1.28
N CYS A 220 6.87 17.16 0.57
CA CYS A 220 8.22 17.11 1.11
C CYS A 220 9.27 17.02 -0.01
N THR A 221 10.53 17.19 0.39
CA THR A 221 11.69 16.78 -0.39
C THR A 221 12.39 15.60 0.25
N VAL A 222 13.05 14.77 -0.56
CA VAL A 222 13.88 13.63 -0.12
C VAL A 222 15.27 13.81 -0.71
N ASP A 223 16.28 13.98 0.15
CA ASP A 223 17.68 14.06 -0.25
C ASP A 223 18.32 12.66 -0.29
N TRP A 224 18.86 12.27 -1.45
CA TRP A 224 19.49 10.98 -1.68
C TRP A 224 21.00 11.15 -1.92
N PRO A 225 21.88 10.30 -1.32
CA PRO A 225 21.58 9.05 -0.60
C PRO A 225 21.41 9.21 0.91
N SER A 226 21.25 10.43 1.42
CA SER A 226 21.15 10.63 2.89
C SER A 226 19.85 10.09 3.48
N GLY A 227 18.79 9.95 2.68
CA GLY A 227 17.45 9.57 3.12
C GLY A 227 16.75 10.67 3.93
N THR A 228 17.28 11.90 3.91
CA THR A 228 16.74 13.00 4.71
C THR A 228 15.45 13.53 4.07
N VAL A 229 14.34 13.42 4.79
CA VAL A 229 13.04 13.95 4.38
C VAL A 229 12.80 15.32 5.02
N THR A 230 12.48 16.33 4.20
CA THR A 230 12.18 17.70 4.67
C THR A 230 10.78 18.12 4.23
N PRO A 231 9.85 18.44 5.15
CA PRO A 231 8.52 18.96 4.82
C PRO A 231 8.59 20.25 4.00
N MET A 232 7.62 20.49 3.12
CA MET A 232 7.50 21.73 2.32
C MET A 232 6.34 22.62 2.77
#